data_AF-A0A180ETB3-F1
#
_entry.id   AF-A0A180ETB3-F1
#
_cell.length_a   1.000
_cell.length_b   1.000
_cell.length_c   1.000
_cell.angle_alpha   90.00
_cell.angle_beta   90.00
_cell.angle_gamma   90.00
#
_symmetry.space_group_name_H-M   'P 1'
#
loop_
_entity.id
_entity.type
_entity.pdbx_description
1 polymer ?
#
loop_
_entity_poly.entity_id
_entity_poly.type
_entity_poly.pdbx_seq_one_letter_code
_entity_poly.pdbx_strand_id
1 'polypeptide(L)'
;MTDKRKRLEKVVAYLIWKDEVSIQSPQKDIATKIGASKVTISNAIKGNVRYLTDSLLLRINEYFGSPFNKEWLLTGDGEMLKTNTQENNVATNGGIVGIQGSGHQITNNDIAGIIELQKGYQDMIKKSQEQIDKLIEIIKNYESWKKE
;
A
#
# COMPACT_ATOMS: atom_id res chain seq x y z
N MET A 1 15.23 -1.79 13.81
CA MET A 1 16.31 -1.49 12.86
C MET A 1 16.69 -2.75 12.09
N THR A 2 16.57 -2.75 10.76
CA THR A 2 16.95 -3.90 9.92
C THR A 2 18.48 -3.96 9.80
N ASP A 3 19.07 -5.11 9.52
CA ASP A 3 20.51 -5.25 9.26
C ASP A 3 20.86 -4.83 7.81
N LYS A 4 22.01 -4.17 7.60
CA LYS A 4 22.41 -3.60 6.28
C LYS A 4 22.52 -4.67 5.20
N ARG A 5 23.01 -5.87 5.54
CA ARG A 5 23.08 -7.01 4.60
C ARG A 5 21.68 -7.48 4.24
N LYS A 6 20.77 -7.61 5.21
CA LYS A 6 19.36 -7.94 4.97
C LYS A 6 18.66 -6.92 4.07
N ARG A 7 19.01 -5.63 4.18
CA ARG A 7 18.50 -4.59 3.27
C ARG A 7 18.96 -4.81 1.83
N LEU A 8 20.25 -5.12 1.63
CA LEU A 8 20.77 -5.45 0.29
C LEU A 8 20.09 -6.71 -0.28
N GLU A 9 19.84 -7.74 0.53
CA GLU A 9 19.08 -8.93 0.10
C GLU A 9 17.67 -8.57 -0.40
N LYS A 10 16.96 -7.70 0.34
CA LYS A 10 15.63 -7.22 -0.06
C LYS A 10 15.68 -6.40 -1.36
N VAL A 11 16.67 -5.52 -1.51
CA VAL A 11 16.91 -4.77 -2.75
C VAL A 11 17.07 -5.72 -3.93
N VAL A 12 17.93 -6.73 -3.81
CA VAL A 12 18.16 -7.72 -4.88
C VAL A 12 16.87 -8.48 -5.20
N ALA A 13 16.12 -8.93 -4.18
CA ALA A 13 14.86 -9.63 -4.37
C ALA A 13 13.82 -8.76 -5.10
N TYR A 14 13.73 -7.48 -4.78
CA TYR A 14 12.83 -6.54 -5.46
C TYR A 14 13.21 -6.34 -6.93
N LEU A 15 14.50 -6.17 -7.22
CA LEU A 15 14.97 -6.00 -8.60
C LEU A 15 14.73 -7.25 -9.46
N ILE A 16 14.84 -8.44 -8.88
CA ILE A 16 14.47 -9.70 -9.53
C ILE A 16 12.96 -9.74 -9.79
N TRP A 17 12.14 -9.40 -8.78
CA TRP A 17 10.68 -9.36 -8.93
C TRP A 17 10.20 -8.36 -9.99
N LYS A 18 10.91 -7.24 -10.15
CA LYS A 18 10.65 -6.24 -11.21
C LYS A 18 11.15 -6.66 -12.60
N ASP A 19 11.77 -7.83 -12.73
CA ASP A 19 12.42 -8.30 -13.97
C ASP A 19 13.54 -7.37 -14.46
N GLU A 20 14.12 -6.56 -13.56
CA GLU A 20 15.25 -5.67 -13.88
C GLU A 20 16.60 -6.38 -13.72
N VAL A 21 16.61 -7.49 -12.98
CA VAL A 21 17.80 -8.31 -12.68
C VAL A 21 17.47 -9.79 -12.88
N SER A 22 18.38 -10.52 -13.53
CA SER A 22 18.26 -11.96 -13.75
C SER A 22 18.14 -12.76 -12.45
N ILE A 23 17.14 -13.65 -12.37
CA ILE A 23 16.99 -14.62 -11.29
C ILE A 23 18.14 -15.65 -11.22
N GLN A 24 18.72 -16.02 -12.37
CA GLN A 24 19.75 -17.06 -12.44
C GLN A 24 21.13 -16.55 -12.02
N SER A 25 21.42 -15.27 -12.26
CA SER A 25 22.74 -14.70 -12.01
C SER A 25 22.71 -13.24 -11.53
N PRO A 26 21.98 -12.94 -10.45
CA PRO A 26 21.71 -11.57 -10.02
C PRO A 26 22.98 -10.78 -9.68
N GLN A 27 23.99 -11.42 -9.09
CA GLN A 27 25.25 -10.72 -8.77
C GLN A 27 26.04 -10.33 -10.02
N LYS A 28 26.01 -11.15 -11.07
CA LYS A 28 26.69 -10.88 -12.34
C LYS A 28 25.97 -9.76 -13.09
N ASP A 29 24.65 -9.82 -13.11
CA ASP A 29 23.82 -8.85 -13.82
C ASP A 29 23.90 -7.47 -13.17
N ILE A 30 23.72 -7.38 -11.84
CA ILE A 30 23.92 -6.13 -11.09
C ILE A 30 25.33 -5.57 -11.31
N ALA A 31 26.37 -6.42 -11.23
CA ALA A 31 27.75 -5.99 -11.47
C ALA A 31 27.92 -5.37 -12.86
N THR A 32 27.36 -6.01 -13.89
CA THR A 32 27.42 -5.52 -15.28
C THR A 32 26.69 -4.19 -15.43
N LYS A 33 25.46 -4.12 -14.92
CA LYS A 33 24.60 -2.93 -14.96
C LYS A 33 25.25 -1.73 -14.29
N ILE A 34 25.68 -1.88 -13.04
CA ILE A 34 26.22 -0.74 -12.30
C ILE A 34 27.69 -0.45 -12.61
N GLY A 35 28.38 -1.26 -13.43
CA GLY A 35 29.81 -1.12 -13.73
C GLY A 35 30.72 -1.44 -12.53
N ALA A 36 30.43 -2.53 -11.81
CA ALA A 36 31.21 -3.03 -10.69
C ALA A 36 31.74 -4.45 -10.96
N SER A 37 32.67 -4.92 -10.13
CA SER A 37 33.12 -6.32 -10.24
C SER A 37 32.11 -7.28 -9.60
N LYS A 38 31.92 -8.47 -10.19
CA LYS A 38 31.08 -9.54 -9.59
C LYS A 38 31.54 -9.89 -8.16
N VAL A 39 32.85 -9.83 -7.91
CA VAL A 39 33.46 -10.11 -6.61
C VAL A 39 32.99 -9.09 -5.57
N THR A 40 32.95 -7.80 -5.94
CA THR A 40 32.42 -6.72 -5.09
C THR A 40 30.98 -6.99 -4.68
N ILE A 41 30.10 -7.30 -5.64
CA ILE A 41 28.67 -7.57 -5.37
C ILE A 41 28.50 -8.83 -4.52
N SER A 42 29.24 -9.89 -4.83
CA SER A 42 29.15 -11.15 -4.10
C SER A 42 29.60 -10.99 -2.65
N ASN A 43 30.70 -10.28 -2.40
CA ASN A 43 31.18 -10.02 -1.05
C ASN A 43 30.26 -9.09 -0.26
N ALA A 44 29.65 -8.09 -0.92
CA ALA A 44 28.67 -7.22 -0.29
C ALA A 44 27.41 -7.98 0.14
N ILE A 45 26.87 -8.87 -0.71
CA ILE A 45 25.71 -9.71 -0.38
C ILE A 45 26.03 -10.68 0.77
N LYS A 46 27.26 -11.17 0.85
CA LYS A 46 27.75 -11.96 1.99
C LYS A 46 27.92 -11.15 3.28
N GLY A 47 27.71 -9.82 3.24
CA GLY A 47 27.81 -8.94 4.41
C GLY A 47 29.22 -8.49 4.75
N ASN A 48 30.19 -8.64 3.83
CA ASN A 48 31.54 -8.17 4.08
C ASN A 48 31.56 -6.63 4.10
N VAL A 49 31.82 -6.05 5.28
CA VAL A 49 31.79 -4.61 5.54
C VAL A 49 32.70 -3.78 4.62
N ARG A 50 33.78 -4.37 4.09
CA ARG A 50 34.67 -3.67 3.13
C ARG A 50 33.99 -3.42 1.79
N TYR A 51 33.00 -4.23 1.44
CA TYR A 51 32.30 -4.17 0.15
C TYR A 51 30.86 -3.66 0.31
N LEU A 52 30.20 -3.96 1.44
CA LEU A 52 28.87 -3.47 1.78
C LEU A 52 28.93 -2.02 2.27
N THR A 53 29.28 -1.13 1.33
CA THR A 53 29.43 0.30 1.57
C THR A 53 28.15 1.06 1.22
N ASP A 54 27.97 2.22 1.83
CA ASP A 54 26.83 3.11 1.54
C ASP A 54 26.87 3.58 0.09
N SER A 55 28.07 3.87 -0.43
CA SER A 55 28.29 4.22 -1.83
C SER A 55 27.84 3.12 -2.79
N LEU A 56 28.06 1.83 -2.45
CA LEU A 56 27.56 0.73 -3.28
C LEU A 56 26.03 0.69 -3.30
N LEU A 57 25.40 0.83 -2.13
CA LEU A 57 23.94 0.82 -2.02
C LEU A 57 23.30 1.97 -2.79
N LEU A 58 23.84 3.19 -2.64
CA LEU A 58 23.37 4.37 -3.36
C LEU A 58 23.57 4.24 -4.87
N ARG A 59 24.72 3.73 -5.32
CA ARG A 59 24.99 3.50 -6.75
C ARG A 59 24.02 2.49 -7.37
N ILE A 60 23.70 1.41 -6.65
CA ILE A 60 22.67 0.46 -7.08
C ILE A 60 21.33 1.19 -7.20
N ASN A 61 20.91 1.90 -6.15
CA ASN A 61 19.63 2.60 -6.13
C ASN A 61 19.51 3.61 -7.29
N GLU A 62 20.53 4.42 -7.52
CA GLU A 62 20.57 5.43 -8.58
C GLU A 62 20.48 4.81 -9.98
N TYR A 63 21.21 3.72 -10.22
CA TYR A 63 21.18 3.03 -11.51
C TYR A 63 19.78 2.53 -11.89
N PHE A 64 19.03 2.02 -10.91
CA PHE A 64 17.67 1.48 -11.13
C PHE A 64 16.57 2.56 -11.02
N GLY A 65 16.92 3.85 -11.11
CA GLY A 65 15.94 4.95 -11.12
C GLY A 65 15.48 5.41 -9.73
N SER A 66 16.28 5.13 -8.70
CA SER A 66 16.02 5.48 -7.29
C SER A 66 14.68 4.97 -6.71
N PRO A 67 14.31 3.68 -6.89
CA PRO A 67 13.05 3.14 -6.37
C PRO A 67 13.06 2.95 -4.86
N PHE A 68 14.24 2.92 -4.23
CA PHE A 68 14.38 2.70 -2.78
C PHE A 68 14.54 4.01 -2.02
N ASN A 69 13.93 4.10 -0.85
CA ASN A 69 14.14 5.20 0.08
C ASN A 69 15.60 5.18 0.58
N LYS A 70 16.32 6.30 0.42
CA LYS A 70 17.73 6.44 0.82
C LYS A 70 17.92 6.26 2.33
N GLU A 71 17.02 6.81 3.14
CA GLU A 71 17.07 6.69 4.60
C GLU A 71 16.95 5.22 5.01
N TRP A 72 15.90 4.55 4.53
CA TRP A 72 15.73 3.11 4.78
C TRP A 72 16.91 2.30 4.31
N LEU A 73 17.49 2.62 3.14
CA LEU A 73 18.61 1.88 2.59
C LEU A 73 19.86 1.96 3.48
N LEU A 74 20.13 3.13 4.06
CA LEU A 74 21.34 3.41 4.84
C LEU A 74 21.17 3.03 6.32
N THR A 75 20.09 3.48 6.96
CA THR A 75 19.86 3.33 8.41
C THR A 75 18.92 2.16 8.72
N GLY A 76 17.99 1.88 7.82
CA GLY A 76 16.93 0.88 8.02
C GLY A 76 15.64 1.46 8.59
N ASP A 77 15.54 2.78 8.66
CA ASP A 77 14.38 3.49 9.18
C ASP A 77 13.43 3.92 8.05
N GLY A 78 12.13 3.89 8.33
CA GLY A 78 11.09 4.16 7.33
C GLY A 78 10.75 2.97 6.43
N GLU A 79 10.14 3.26 5.27
CA GLU A 79 9.72 2.26 4.29
C GLU A 79 10.79 1.99 3.23
N MET A 80 10.83 0.76 2.72
CA MET A 80 11.82 0.33 1.72
C MET A 80 11.71 1.07 0.39
N LEU A 81 10.49 1.19 -0.12
CA LEU A 81 10.24 1.83 -1.41
C LEU A 81 10.02 3.31 -1.19
N LYS A 82 10.52 4.11 -2.14
CA LYS A 82 10.17 5.52 -2.21
C LYS A 82 8.70 5.59 -2.63
N THR A 83 7.84 6.10 -1.76
CA THR A 83 6.47 6.43 -2.16
C THR A 83 6.55 7.58 -3.16
N ASN A 84 6.13 7.34 -4.39
CA ASN A 84 5.73 8.42 -5.30
C ASN A 84 4.38 8.96 -4.81
N THR A 85 4.35 9.49 -3.59
CA THR A 85 3.39 10.54 -3.30
C THR A 85 3.79 11.67 -4.24
N GLN A 86 3.16 11.71 -5.41
CA GLN A 86 2.82 12.99 -6.01
C GLN A 86 2.18 13.75 -4.86
N GLU A 87 2.93 14.63 -4.22
CA GLU A 87 2.36 15.69 -3.39
C GLU A 87 1.52 16.52 -4.36
N ASN A 88 0.33 16.01 -4.68
CA ASN A 88 -0.76 16.80 -5.16
C ASN A 88 -1.13 17.66 -3.94
N ASN A 89 -0.33 18.69 -3.69
CA ASN A 89 -0.73 19.88 -2.96
C ASN A 89 -1.88 20.48 -3.78
N VAL A 90 -3.05 19.84 -3.71
CA VAL A 90 -4.29 20.48 -4.14
C VAL A 90 -4.59 21.46 -3.01
N ALA A 91 -4.11 22.68 -3.17
CA ALA A 91 -4.65 23.81 -2.45
C ALA A 91 -6.14 23.90 -2.82
N THR A 92 -7.02 23.27 -2.03
CA THR A 92 -8.46 23.39 -2.22
C THR A 92 -8.95 24.59 -1.41
N ASN A 93 -9.18 25.71 -2.10
CA ASN A 93 -10.20 26.63 -1.66
C ASN A 93 -11.56 25.96 -1.94
N GLY A 94 -12.09 25.25 -0.95
CA GLY A 94 -13.47 24.76 -0.93
C GLY A 94 -13.67 23.37 -1.53
N GLY A 95 -13.63 22.35 -0.67
CA GLY A 95 -14.51 21.20 -0.79
C GLY A 95 -14.21 20.20 -1.90
N ILE A 96 -13.09 19.47 -1.80
CA ILE A 96 -13.00 18.14 -2.40
C ILE A 96 -12.38 17.20 -1.35
N VAL A 97 -13.17 16.27 -0.81
CA VAL A 97 -12.67 15.15 -0.01
C VAL A 97 -12.17 14.10 -1.01
N GLY A 98 -10.91 14.22 -1.44
CA GLY A 98 -10.28 13.19 -2.23
C GLY A 98 -10.09 11.94 -1.37
N ILE A 99 -10.92 10.92 -1.54
CA ILE A 99 -10.66 9.59 -0.97
C ILE A 99 -9.56 8.95 -1.81
N GLN A 100 -8.43 8.68 -1.17
CA GLN A 100 -7.21 8.24 -1.83
C GLN A 100 -7.35 6.81 -2.37
N GLY A 101 -7.37 6.68 -3.69
CA GLY A 101 -7.27 5.40 -4.40
C GLY A 101 -8.24 5.32 -5.57
N SER A 102 -7.72 5.13 -6.79
CA SER A 102 -8.44 4.78 -8.02
C SER A 102 -8.88 5.90 -8.98
N GLY A 103 -8.43 7.15 -8.81
CA GLY A 103 -8.49 8.18 -9.87
C GLY A 103 -9.89 8.65 -10.32
N HIS A 104 -10.96 8.20 -9.67
CA HIS A 104 -12.32 8.63 -9.97
C HIS A 104 -12.60 9.97 -9.29
N GLN A 105 -12.86 11.02 -10.09
CA GLN A 105 -13.32 12.31 -9.61
C GLN A 105 -14.82 12.19 -9.34
N ILE A 106 -15.23 12.22 -8.07
CA ILE A 106 -16.64 12.27 -7.69
C ILE A 106 -17.05 13.75 -7.63
N THR A 107 -18.04 14.15 -8.43
CA THR A 107 -18.56 15.53 -8.44
C THR A 107 -19.69 15.71 -7.43
N ASN A 108 -20.02 16.97 -7.09
CA ASN A 108 -21.14 17.26 -6.18
C ASN A 108 -22.48 16.71 -6.67
N ASN A 109 -22.67 16.61 -7.99
CA ASN A 109 -23.89 16.04 -8.58
C ASN A 109 -23.96 14.52 -8.36
N ASP A 110 -22.82 13.83 -8.42
CA ASP A 110 -22.73 12.40 -8.11
C ASP A 110 -23.05 12.13 -6.64
N ILE A 111 -22.58 13.01 -5.74
CA ILE A 111 -22.85 12.92 -4.30
C ILE A 111 -24.35 13.07 -4.01
N ALA A 112 -25.04 14.03 -4.65
CA ALA A 112 -26.47 14.25 -4.44
C ALA A 112 -27.31 13.01 -4.81
N GLY A 113 -27.04 12.40 -5.98
CA GLY A 113 -27.71 11.17 -6.40
C GLY A 113 -27.41 9.98 -5.47
N ILE A 114 -26.17 9.86 -5.00
CA ILE A 114 -25.78 8.80 -4.04
C ILE A 114 -26.50 8.97 -2.70
N ILE A 115 -26.61 10.20 -2.18
CA ILE A 115 -27.32 10.50 -0.92
C ILE A 115 -28.80 10.12 -1.03
N GLU A 116 -29.45 10.44 -2.15
CA GLU A 116 -30.85 10.13 -2.37
C GLU A 116 -31.11 8.62 -2.40
N LEU A 117 -30.27 7.88 -3.14
CA LEU A 117 -30.33 6.43 -3.19
C LEU A 117 -30.08 5.79 -1.80
N GLN A 118 -29.12 6.31 -1.03
CA GLN A 118 -28.89 5.86 0.35
C GLN A 118 -30.08 6.12 1.28
N LYS A 119 -30.73 7.29 1.16
CA LYS A 119 -31.95 7.59 1.91
C LYS A 119 -33.08 6.62 1.56
N GLY A 120 -33.26 6.31 0.27
CA GLY A 120 -34.25 5.34 -0.18
C GLY A 120 -34.06 3.95 0.45
N TYR A 121 -32.81 3.46 0.50
CA TYR A 121 -32.52 2.19 1.18
C TYR A 121 -32.75 2.25 2.69
N GLN A 122 -32.39 3.36 3.35
CA GLN A 122 -32.66 3.53 4.78
C GLN A 122 -34.16 3.51 5.09
N ASP A 123 -34.99 4.13 4.25
CA ASP A 123 -36.44 4.15 4.44
C ASP A 123 -37.08 2.77 4.28
N MET A 124 -36.60 1.97 3.33
CA MET A 124 -37.02 0.57 3.20
C MET A 124 -36.64 -0.27 4.42
N ILE A 125 -35.41 -0.10 4.93
CA ILE A 125 -34.94 -0.80 6.14
C ILE A 125 -35.79 -0.43 7.34
N LYS A 126 -36.11 0.86 7.53
CA LYS A 126 -37.00 1.33 8.61
C LYS A 126 -38.37 0.68 8.51
N LYS A 127 -38.99 0.67 7.33
CA LYS A 127 -40.30 0.01 7.12
C LYS A 127 -40.25 -1.48 7.43
N SER A 128 -39.16 -2.16 7.05
CA SER A 128 -38.97 -3.57 7.39
C SER A 128 -38.83 -3.79 8.90
N GLN A 129 -38.14 -2.90 9.62
CA GLN A 129 -38.02 -2.96 11.08
C GLN A 129 -39.38 -2.76 11.76
N GLU A 130 -40.18 -1.80 11.31
CA GLU A 130 -41.55 -1.59 11.81
C GLU A 130 -42.44 -2.82 11.62
N GLN A 131 -42.30 -3.53 10.50
CA GLN A 131 -43.03 -4.78 10.26
C GLN A 131 -42.61 -5.87 11.25
N ILE A 132 -41.32 -5.98 11.55
CA ILE A 132 -40.79 -6.92 12.55
C ILE A 132 -41.35 -6.60 13.94
N ASP A 133 -41.38 -5.32 14.32
CA ASP A 133 -41.88 -4.91 15.63
C ASP A 133 -43.37 -5.27 15.80
N LYS A 134 -44.18 -5.06 14.76
CA LYS A 134 -45.60 -5.48 14.74
C LYS A 134 -45.77 -6.99 14.86
N LEU A 135 -44.93 -7.78 14.19
CA LEU A 135 -44.97 -9.24 14.31
C LEU A 135 -44.63 -9.71 15.72
N ILE A 136 -43.62 -9.11 16.34
CA ILE A 136 -43.23 -9.38 17.73
C ILE A 136 -44.40 -9.09 18.68
N GLU A 137 -45.10 -7.98 18.47
CA GLU A 137 -46.28 -7.61 19.26
C GLU A 137 -47.40 -8.66 19.14
N ILE A 138 -47.72 -9.08 17.91
CA ILE A 138 -48.74 -10.11 17.66
C ILE A 138 -48.39 -11.43 18.37
N ILE A 139 -47.12 -11.85 18.29
CA ILE A 139 -46.64 -13.08 18.94
C ILE A 139 -46.78 -12.97 20.47
N LYS A 140 -46.37 -11.86 21.08
CA LYS A 140 -46.49 -11.63 22.53
C LYS A 140 -47.95 -11.68 23.00
N ASN A 141 -48.85 -11.09 22.23
CA ASN A 141 -50.27 -11.11 22.53
C ASN A 141 -50.81 -12.55 22.45
N TYR A 142 -50.46 -13.31 21.41
CA TYR A 142 -50.88 -14.70 21.27
C TYR A 142 -50.39 -15.62 22.41
N GLU A 143 -49.14 -15.47 22.87
CA GLU A 143 -48.62 -16.25 23.99
C GLU A 143 -49.32 -15.94 25.32
N SER A 144 -49.80 -14.71 25.49
CA SER A 144 -50.54 -14.29 26.69
C SER A 144 -51.90 -14.99 26.78
N TRP A 145 -52.57 -15.18 25.65
CA TRP A 145 -53.88 -15.84 25.55
C TRP A 145 -53.83 -17.36 25.75
N LYS A 146 -52.65 -17.99 25.71
CA LYS A 146 -52.47 -19.42 26.00
C LYS A 146 -52.22 -19.73 27.48
N LYS A 147 -52.01 -18.71 28.32
CA LYS A 147 -51.75 -18.85 29.76
C LYS A 147 -53.00 -18.68 30.64
N GLU A 148 -54.14 -18.35 30.04
CA GLU A 148 -55.48 -18.42 30.64
C GLU A 148 -56.18 -19.72 30.24
#